data_AF-A0AAV8XSH1-F1
#
_entry.id   AF-A0AAV8XSH1-F1
#
_cell.length_a   1.000
_cell.length_b   1.000
_cell.length_c   1.000
_cell.angle_alpha   90.00
_cell.angle_beta   90.00
_cell.angle_gamma   90.00
#
_symmetry.space_group_name_H-M   'P 1'
#
loop_
_entity.id
_entity.type
_entity.pdbx_description
1 polymer ?
#
loop_
_entity_poly.entity_id
_entity_poly.type
_entity_poly.pdbx_seq_one_letter_code
_entity_poly.pdbx_strand_id
1 'polypeptide(L)'
;MFTIQRPLYTIQDSTESLFVSGVAAARDSSCPRICTQNAYGDPVCGSDGIIYPNICELKKKTCGKGVTLSPDSNLCQRPSGSKCEHKCGGEKDPVCGTDGRTYLNRCMLQVEICRLGVALSHLGPCNNISAHRENCPVDCKQAPQDGPICGSDGNVYKNTCQMKLLTCG
;
A
#
# COMPACT_ATOMS: atom_id res chain seq x y z
N MET A 1 68.42 -8.16 -35.68
CA MET A 1 67.15 -8.41 -36.39
C MET A 1 66.08 -8.56 -35.32
N PHE A 2 65.11 -7.69 -35.06
CA PHE A 2 64.51 -6.60 -35.83
C PHE A 2 63.98 -5.51 -34.86
N THR A 3 64.21 -4.25 -35.24
CA THR A 3 63.39 -3.02 -35.00
C THR A 3 62.52 -2.91 -33.75
N ILE A 4 62.95 -2.07 -32.79
CA ILE A 4 62.02 -1.41 -31.83
C ILE A 4 61.57 -0.11 -32.49
N GLN A 5 60.33 -0.08 -32.96
CA GLN A 5 59.68 1.11 -33.49
C GLN A 5 58.66 1.60 -32.44
N ARG A 6 58.96 2.73 -31.77
CA ARG A 6 57.89 3.60 -31.23
C ARG A 6 57.22 4.25 -32.46
N PRO A 7 55.89 4.39 -32.55
CA PRO A 7 55.14 5.37 -31.73
C PRO A 7 53.70 4.85 -31.45
N LEU A 8 52.66 5.55 -30.97
CA LEU A 8 52.27 6.94 -30.75
C LEU A 8 51.11 6.88 -29.73
N TYR A 9 50.98 7.91 -28.91
CA TYR A 9 49.94 8.05 -27.89
C TYR A 9 48.55 8.14 -28.55
N THR A 10 47.60 7.29 -28.15
CA THR A 10 46.15 7.51 -28.38
C THR A 10 45.43 7.28 -27.06
N ILE A 11 44.84 8.36 -26.54
CA ILE A 11 43.90 8.36 -25.43
C ILE A 11 42.61 7.71 -25.93
N GLN A 12 42.18 6.60 -25.32
CA GLN A 12 40.75 6.32 -25.19
C GLN A 12 40.48 5.50 -23.93
N ASP A 13 39.46 5.98 -23.23
CA ASP A 13 39.00 5.67 -21.89
C ASP A 13 38.50 4.22 -21.73
N SER A 14 38.37 3.80 -20.47
CA SER A 14 37.67 2.62 -19.94
C SER A 14 38.32 1.24 -20.15
N THR A 15 38.97 0.73 -19.10
CA THR A 15 38.52 -0.42 -18.28
C THR A 15 39.70 -1.09 -17.56
N GLU A 16 39.95 -0.73 -16.30
CA GLU A 16 40.50 -1.67 -15.32
C GLU A 16 40.14 -1.20 -13.90
N SER A 17 39.39 -2.01 -13.16
CA SER A 17 39.39 -1.98 -11.70
C SER A 17 38.99 -3.35 -11.16
N LEU A 18 40.05 -4.13 -10.92
CA LEU A 18 40.32 -4.84 -9.67
C LEU A 18 39.28 -5.87 -9.18
N PHE A 19 39.71 -7.12 -9.25
CA PHE A 19 39.15 -8.31 -8.62
C PHE A 19 38.98 -8.13 -7.11
N VAL A 20 37.75 -8.28 -6.62
CA VAL A 20 37.48 -8.81 -5.29
C VAL A 20 36.55 -10.01 -5.46
N SER A 21 37.06 -11.18 -5.09
CA SER A 21 36.36 -12.46 -5.07
C SER A 21 35.09 -12.36 -4.21
N GLY A 22 33.94 -12.25 -4.87
CA GLY A 22 32.63 -12.48 -4.29
C GLY A 22 31.96 -13.57 -5.09
N VAL A 23 31.81 -14.75 -4.49
CA VAL A 23 31.06 -15.88 -5.04
C VAL A 23 29.72 -15.39 -5.61
N ALA A 24 29.60 -15.43 -6.94
CA ALA A 24 28.34 -15.25 -7.63
C ALA A 24 27.45 -16.45 -7.31
N ALA A 25 26.77 -16.39 -6.17
CA ALA A 25 25.61 -17.24 -5.94
C ALA A 25 24.61 -16.93 -7.04
N ALA A 26 24.32 -17.91 -7.89
CA ALA A 26 23.26 -17.84 -8.88
C ALA A 26 22.00 -17.26 -8.22
N ARG A 27 21.68 -16.01 -8.55
CA ARG A 27 20.60 -15.25 -7.94
C ARG A 27 19.32 -15.77 -8.55
N ASP A 28 18.56 -16.56 -7.79
CA ASP A 28 17.20 -16.88 -8.20
C ASP A 28 16.36 -15.59 -8.16
N SER A 29 16.19 -14.99 -9.33
CA SER A 29 15.40 -13.79 -9.58
C SER A 29 13.91 -13.94 -9.24
N SER A 30 13.49 -15.12 -8.79
CA SER A 30 12.12 -15.45 -8.40
C SER A 30 11.71 -14.90 -7.02
N CYS A 31 12.66 -14.69 -6.10
CA CYS A 31 12.33 -14.46 -4.69
C CYS A 31 12.78 -13.10 -4.13
N PRO A 32 11.85 -12.22 -3.72
CA PRO A 32 12.19 -10.94 -3.13
C PRO A 32 12.81 -11.13 -1.73
N ARG A 33 14.01 -10.58 -1.51
CA ARG A 33 14.69 -10.56 -0.19
C ARG A 33 14.33 -9.31 0.62
N ILE A 34 14.02 -8.22 -0.07
CA ILE A 34 13.75 -6.91 0.50
C ILE A 34 12.39 -6.44 -0.04
N CYS A 35 11.52 -6.00 0.86
CA CYS A 35 10.27 -5.32 0.51
C CYS A 35 10.46 -3.85 0.89
N THR A 36 10.65 -2.98 -0.11
CA THR A 36 10.82 -1.54 0.13
C THR A 36 9.51 -0.94 0.63
N GLN A 37 9.64 -0.08 1.64
CA GLN A 37 8.56 0.40 2.51
C GLN A 37 7.60 1.41 1.87
N ASN A 38 7.06 1.14 0.69
CA ASN A 38 5.70 1.59 0.42
C ASN A 38 4.76 0.65 1.18
N ALA A 39 4.73 0.85 2.51
CA ALA A 39 4.07 0.03 3.52
C ALA A 39 2.54 0.21 3.55
N TYR A 40 1.94 0.47 2.38
CA TYR A 40 0.49 0.60 2.15
C TYR A 40 0.08 -0.28 0.96
N GLY A 41 0.61 -1.50 0.89
CA GLY A 41 -0.02 -2.52 0.06
C GLY A 41 -1.24 -3.06 0.79
N ASP A 42 -2.34 -3.28 0.08
CA ASP A 42 -3.51 -3.92 0.66
C ASP A 42 -3.16 -5.34 1.16
N PRO A 43 -3.71 -5.78 2.30
CA PRO A 43 -3.50 -7.12 2.80
C PRO A 43 -4.02 -8.14 1.78
N VAL A 44 -3.28 -9.23 1.57
CA VAL A 44 -3.61 -10.25 0.58
C VAL A 44 -3.80 -11.62 1.22
N CYS A 45 -4.73 -12.41 0.68
CA CYS A 45 -4.95 -13.79 1.08
C CYS A 45 -4.03 -14.73 0.27
N GLY A 46 -3.23 -15.53 0.95
CA GLY A 46 -2.47 -16.62 0.34
C GLY A 46 -3.32 -17.85 0.10
N SER A 47 -2.95 -18.66 -0.89
CA SER A 47 -3.56 -19.97 -1.18
C SER A 47 -3.36 -21.00 -0.05
N ASP A 48 -2.56 -20.65 0.95
CA ASP A 48 -2.36 -21.39 2.21
C ASP A 48 -3.32 -20.95 3.33
N GLY A 49 -4.26 -20.05 3.02
CA GLY A 49 -5.23 -19.51 3.99
C GLY A 49 -4.64 -18.48 4.96
N ILE A 50 -3.41 -18.00 4.71
CA ILE A 50 -2.75 -17.01 5.56
C ILE A 50 -2.89 -15.62 4.93
N ILE A 51 -3.20 -14.61 5.76
CA ILE A 51 -3.21 -13.21 5.34
C ILE A 51 -1.79 -12.64 5.45
N TYR A 52 -1.29 -12.08 4.35
CA TYR A 52 0.00 -11.41 4.29
C TYR A 52 -0.20 -9.89 4.22
N PRO A 53 0.69 -9.09 4.86
CA PRO A 53 0.58 -7.63 4.86
C PRO A 53 0.55 -6.98 3.48
N ASN A 54 1.20 -7.62 2.49
CA ASN A 54 1.18 -7.21 1.09
C ASN A 54 1.70 -8.36 0.21
N ILE A 55 1.60 -8.20 -1.11
CA ILE A 55 2.08 -9.18 -2.09
C ILE A 55 3.58 -9.47 -2.02
N CYS A 56 4.42 -8.49 -1.64
CA CYS A 56 5.85 -8.71 -1.51
C CYS A 56 6.17 -9.62 -0.32
N GLU A 57 5.53 -9.37 0.83
CA GLU A 57 5.67 -10.19 2.03
C GLU A 57 5.16 -11.61 1.83
N LEU A 58 4.10 -11.80 1.04
CA LEU A 58 3.67 -13.13 0.58
C LEU A 58 4.81 -13.80 -0.18
N LYS A 59 5.24 -13.23 -1.30
CA LYS A 59 6.29 -13.82 -2.15
C LYS A 59 7.60 -14.08 -1.42
N LYS A 60 7.98 -13.20 -0.49
CA LYS A 60 9.19 -13.34 0.32
C LYS A 60 9.10 -14.53 1.29
N LYS A 61 8.00 -14.66 2.03
CA LYS A 61 7.82 -15.70 3.05
C LYS A 61 7.51 -17.08 2.45
N THR A 62 6.87 -17.08 1.28
CA THR A 62 6.43 -18.29 0.57
C THR A 62 7.26 -18.64 -0.65
N CYS A 63 8.35 -17.91 -0.89
CA CYS A 63 9.36 -18.23 -1.90
C CYS A 63 9.71 -19.72 -1.89
N GLY A 64 9.59 -20.37 -3.05
CA GLY A 64 9.88 -21.80 -3.22
C GLY A 64 8.86 -22.76 -2.58
N LYS A 65 7.79 -22.26 -1.95
CA LYS A 65 6.75 -23.08 -1.31
C LYS A 65 5.47 -23.23 -2.14
N GLY A 66 5.40 -22.59 -3.31
CA GLY A 66 4.26 -22.71 -4.23
C GLY A 66 2.97 -22.00 -3.78
N VAL A 67 3.02 -21.15 -2.75
CA VAL A 67 1.85 -20.38 -2.30
C VAL A 67 1.67 -19.15 -3.18
N THR A 68 0.45 -18.98 -3.70
CA THR A 68 0.05 -17.86 -4.56
C THR A 68 -1.04 -17.03 -3.88
N LEU A 69 -1.54 -16.00 -4.58
CA LEU A 69 -2.75 -15.30 -4.15
C LEU A 69 -3.96 -16.24 -4.27
N SER A 70 -4.76 -16.32 -3.21
CA SER A 70 -6.04 -17.04 -3.25
C SER A 70 -7.08 -16.22 -4.01
N PRO A 71 -7.78 -16.78 -5.00
CA PRO A 71 -8.96 -16.16 -5.59
C PRO A 71 -10.17 -16.18 -4.64
N ASP A 72 -10.17 -17.10 -3.68
CA ASP A 72 -11.24 -17.26 -2.70
C ASP A 72 -10.94 -16.46 -1.43
N SER A 73 -11.63 -15.33 -1.25
CA SER A 73 -11.56 -14.50 -0.04
C SER A 73 -12.04 -15.25 1.22
N ASN A 74 -12.83 -16.30 1.03
CA ASN A 74 -13.33 -17.14 2.11
C ASN A 74 -12.25 -18.07 2.69
N LEU A 75 -11.15 -18.31 1.96
CA LEU A 75 -10.07 -19.18 2.41
C LEU A 75 -9.31 -18.60 3.61
N CYS A 76 -9.07 -17.29 3.59
CA CYS A 76 -8.45 -16.56 4.69
C CYS A 76 -9.48 -15.93 5.65
N GLN A 77 -10.72 -16.44 5.65
CA GLN A 77 -11.65 -16.06 6.70
C GLN A 77 -11.03 -16.41 8.05
N ARG A 78 -11.26 -15.51 9.00
CA ARG A 78 -10.75 -15.63 10.35
C ARG A 78 -10.97 -17.05 10.89
N PRO A 79 -10.00 -17.67 11.56
CA PRO A 79 -10.23 -18.94 12.22
C PRO A 79 -11.43 -18.79 13.17
N SER A 80 -12.47 -19.59 12.93
CA SER A 80 -13.67 -19.70 13.77
C SER A 80 -13.22 -20.09 15.18
N GLY A 81 -13.05 -19.11 16.07
CA GLY A 81 -12.61 -19.33 17.44
C GLY A 81 -11.60 -18.33 18.01
N SER A 82 -11.08 -17.37 17.25
CA SER A 82 -10.26 -16.31 17.85
C SER A 82 -11.12 -15.46 18.79
N LYS A 83 -10.90 -15.58 20.10
CA LYS A 83 -11.49 -14.67 21.10
C LYS A 83 -10.89 -13.30 20.81
N CYS A 84 -11.67 -12.41 20.21
CA CYS A 84 -11.29 -11.03 19.92
C CYS A 84 -11.19 -10.18 21.19
N GLU A 85 -10.39 -10.66 22.14
CA GLU A 85 -10.09 -10.06 23.42
C GLU A 85 -8.66 -9.56 23.36
N HIS A 86 -8.52 -8.27 23.08
CA HIS A 86 -7.27 -7.56 23.17
C HIS A 86 -7.40 -6.46 24.21
N LYS A 87 -6.46 -6.40 25.16
CA LYS A 87 -6.39 -5.29 26.11
C LYS A 87 -5.69 -4.12 25.44
N CYS A 88 -6.38 -2.99 25.31
CA CYS A 88 -5.84 -1.78 24.72
C CYS A 88 -5.57 -0.73 25.81
N GLY A 89 -4.51 0.06 25.61
CA GLY A 89 -4.21 1.22 26.45
C GLY A 89 -5.19 2.38 26.21
N GLY A 90 -5.08 3.42 27.05
CA GLY A 90 -5.89 4.64 26.99
C GLY A 90 -5.32 5.76 26.09
N GLU A 91 -4.33 5.45 25.26
CA GLU A 91 -3.73 6.35 24.26
C GLU A 91 -4.82 6.97 23.37
N LYS A 92 -4.75 8.28 23.14
CA LYS A 92 -5.73 9.05 22.35
C LYS A 92 -5.20 9.36 20.95
N ASP A 93 -5.16 8.32 20.12
CA ASP A 93 -4.74 8.40 18.71
C ASP A 93 -5.90 7.97 17.79
N PRO A 94 -6.94 8.82 17.65
CA PRO A 94 -8.19 8.41 17.03
C PRO A 94 -8.02 7.96 15.58
N VAL A 95 -8.79 6.95 15.18
CA VAL A 95 -8.84 6.44 13.81
C VAL A 95 -10.28 6.22 13.36
N CYS A 96 -10.54 6.36 12.06
CA CYS A 96 -11.86 6.15 11.47
C CYS A 96 -11.95 4.75 10.86
N GLY A 97 -12.97 3.98 11.24
CA GLY A 97 -13.29 2.70 10.59
C GLY A 97 -14.13 2.88 9.33
N THR A 98 -14.15 1.86 8.46
CA THR A 98 -15.03 1.81 7.28
C THR A 98 -16.52 1.69 7.64
N ASP A 99 -16.82 1.36 8.89
CA ASP A 99 -18.15 1.40 9.49
C ASP A 99 -18.56 2.82 9.92
N GLY A 100 -17.67 3.79 9.73
CA GLY A 100 -17.93 5.18 10.05
C GLY A 100 -17.83 5.52 11.53
N ARG A 101 -17.24 4.64 12.35
CA ARG A 101 -17.05 4.87 13.79
C ARG A 101 -15.63 5.34 14.06
N THR A 102 -15.52 6.34 14.94
CA THR A 102 -14.23 6.75 15.49
C THR A 102 -13.80 5.80 16.60
N TYR A 103 -12.65 5.19 16.45
CA TYR A 103 -12.01 4.35 17.47
C TYR A 103 -10.95 5.17 18.21
N LEU A 104 -10.86 4.99 19.53
CA LEU A 104 -9.93 5.72 20.41
C LEU A 104 -8.48 5.64 19.95
N ASN A 105 -8.09 4.45 19.49
CA ASN A 105 -6.77 4.15 18.94
C ASN A 105 -6.83 2.96 17.99
N ARG A 106 -5.72 2.72 17.27
CA ARG A 106 -5.56 1.59 16.34
C ARG A 106 -5.79 0.22 17.01
N CYS A 107 -5.47 0.08 18.30
CA CYS A 107 -5.71 -1.18 19.03
C CYS A 107 -7.21 -1.45 19.15
N MET A 108 -8.01 -0.46 19.53
CA MET A 108 -9.47 -0.60 19.61
C MET A 108 -10.08 -0.92 18.23
N LEU A 109 -9.59 -0.29 17.15
CA LEU A 109 -10.02 -0.64 15.80
C LEU A 109 -9.65 -2.10 15.47
N GLN A 110 -8.45 -2.57 15.80
CA GLN A 110 -8.04 -3.97 15.57
C GLN A 110 -8.94 -4.99 16.27
N VAL A 111 -9.48 -4.65 17.45
CA VAL A 111 -10.49 -5.49 18.11
C VAL A 111 -11.78 -5.54 17.31
N GLU A 112 -12.18 -4.48 16.63
CA GLU A 112 -13.41 -4.49 15.82
C GLU A 112 -13.19 -5.06 14.41
N ILE A 113 -12.03 -4.82 13.79
CA ILE A 113 -11.54 -5.63 12.66
C ILE A 113 -11.61 -7.11 13.08
N CYS A 114 -11.32 -7.40 14.36
CA CYS A 114 -11.39 -8.74 14.88
C CYS A 114 -12.84 -9.29 14.90
N ARG A 115 -13.75 -8.54 15.52
CA ARG A 115 -15.11 -8.99 15.85
C ARG A 115 -16.08 -8.91 14.68
N LEU A 116 -16.01 -7.82 13.92
CA LEU A 116 -17.02 -7.44 12.93
C LEU A 116 -16.46 -7.36 11.51
N GLY A 117 -15.14 -7.47 11.33
CA GLY A 117 -14.51 -7.37 10.00
C GLY A 117 -14.54 -5.95 9.42
N VAL A 118 -14.61 -4.93 10.28
CA VAL A 118 -14.39 -3.52 9.88
C VAL A 118 -12.96 -3.37 9.32
N ALA A 119 -12.68 -2.34 8.53
CA ALA A 119 -11.34 -1.97 8.09
C ALA A 119 -11.00 -0.53 8.50
N LEU A 120 -9.72 -0.16 8.42
CA LEU A 120 -9.31 1.24 8.62
C LEU A 120 -9.72 2.06 7.39
N SER A 121 -10.48 3.13 7.61
CA SER A 121 -10.80 4.12 6.57
C SER A 121 -9.68 5.16 6.47
N HIS A 122 -9.47 5.95 7.54
CA HIS A 122 -8.40 6.95 7.59
C HIS A 122 -7.91 7.19 9.02
N LEU A 123 -6.75 7.85 9.13
CA LEU A 123 -6.21 8.30 10.42
C LEU A 123 -6.96 9.55 10.89
N GLY A 124 -7.07 9.71 12.21
CA GLY A 124 -7.91 10.74 12.82
C GLY A 124 -9.35 10.27 13.06
N PRO A 125 -10.15 11.08 13.78
CA PRO A 125 -11.54 10.75 14.02
C PRO A 125 -12.33 10.77 12.72
N CYS A 126 -13.37 9.95 12.61
CA CYS A 126 -14.35 10.11 11.54
C CYS A 126 -14.95 11.52 11.64
N ASN A 127 -14.96 12.23 10.51
CA ASN A 127 -15.76 13.43 10.38
C ASN A 127 -17.23 12.98 10.44
N ASN A 128 -18.00 13.51 11.38
CA ASN A 128 -19.38 13.10 11.67
C ASN A 128 -20.15 12.78 10.37
N ILE A 129 -20.50 11.51 10.15
CA ILE A 129 -20.87 10.99 8.82
C ILE A 129 -22.36 11.21 8.53
N SER A 130 -23.09 11.86 9.43
CA SER A 130 -24.29 12.59 9.01
C SER A 130 -23.94 13.76 8.08
N ALA A 131 -22.70 14.28 8.09
CA ALA A 131 -22.35 15.50 7.35
C ALA A 131 -21.56 15.25 6.06
N HIS A 132 -21.00 14.06 5.80
CA HIS A 132 -20.27 13.82 4.55
C HIS A 132 -21.09 13.17 3.47
N ARG A 133 -22.11 12.35 3.78
CA ARG A 133 -23.05 11.88 2.75
C ARG A 133 -24.17 12.89 2.48
N GLU A 134 -24.51 13.71 3.46
CA GLU A 134 -25.55 14.75 3.31
C GLU A 134 -25.01 16.07 2.73
N ASN A 135 -23.69 16.30 2.74
CA ASN A 135 -23.07 17.42 2.00
C ASN A 135 -22.40 16.99 0.68
N CYS A 136 -22.53 15.72 0.27
CA CYS A 136 -22.20 15.38 -1.11
C CYS A 136 -23.26 15.99 -2.02
N PRO A 137 -22.86 16.84 -2.99
CA PRO A 137 -23.79 17.25 -4.03
C PRO A 137 -24.31 16.00 -4.73
N VAL A 138 -25.63 15.87 -4.89
CA VAL A 138 -26.24 14.85 -5.77
C VAL A 138 -26.45 15.38 -7.19
N ASP A 139 -26.52 16.71 -7.33
CA ASP A 139 -26.72 17.39 -8.60
C ASP A 139 -26.07 18.79 -8.56
N CYS A 140 -25.52 19.23 -9.69
CA CYS A 140 -24.78 20.49 -9.83
C CYS A 140 -25.43 21.47 -10.83
N LYS A 141 -26.70 21.26 -11.23
CA LYS A 141 -27.38 22.10 -12.23
C LYS A 141 -27.53 23.56 -11.78
N GLN A 142 -27.62 23.79 -10.48
CA GLN A 142 -27.77 25.13 -9.89
C GLN A 142 -26.49 25.61 -9.18
N ALA A 143 -25.36 24.91 -9.37
CA ALA A 143 -24.12 25.28 -8.72
C ALA A 143 -23.54 26.58 -9.32
N PRO A 144 -22.89 27.42 -8.51
CA PRO A 144 -22.08 28.54 -8.99
C PRO A 144 -21.06 28.06 -10.02
N GLN A 145 -20.96 28.78 -11.13
CA GLN A 145 -19.95 28.54 -12.16
C GLN A 145 -18.67 29.28 -11.75
N ASP A 146 -17.98 28.74 -10.75
CA ASP A 146 -16.70 29.27 -10.26
C ASP A 146 -15.55 29.07 -11.28
N GLY A 147 -15.84 28.42 -12.41
CA GLY A 147 -14.86 28.03 -13.41
C GLY A 147 -14.12 26.75 -13.06
N PRO A 148 -13.23 26.29 -13.95
CA PRO A 148 -12.50 25.05 -13.76
C PRO A 148 -11.50 25.15 -12.61
N ILE A 149 -11.44 24.11 -11.77
CA ILE A 149 -10.52 24.02 -10.63
C ILE A 149 -9.64 22.77 -10.73
N CYS A 150 -8.45 22.81 -10.15
CA CYS A 150 -7.54 21.66 -10.07
C CYS A 150 -7.70 20.96 -8.72
N GLY A 151 -7.94 19.65 -8.75
CA GLY A 151 -8.02 18.80 -7.56
C GLY A 151 -6.64 18.36 -7.06
N SER A 152 -6.59 17.92 -5.80
CA SER A 152 -5.38 17.34 -5.20
C SER A 152 -4.98 16.00 -5.81
N ASP A 153 -5.89 15.37 -6.54
CA ASP A 153 -5.68 14.16 -7.33
C ASP A 153 -5.08 14.45 -8.72
N GLY A 154 -4.82 15.72 -9.05
CA GLY A 154 -4.22 16.15 -10.31
C GLY A 154 -5.22 16.28 -11.47
N ASN A 155 -6.51 16.08 -11.22
CA ASN A 155 -7.56 16.24 -12.23
C ASN A 155 -8.11 17.66 -12.25
N VAL A 156 -8.57 18.12 -13.42
CA VAL A 156 -9.27 19.40 -13.57
C VAL A 156 -10.77 19.17 -13.62
N TYR A 157 -11.50 19.84 -12.74
CA TYR A 157 -12.96 19.76 -12.61
C TYR A 157 -13.63 21.02 -13.14
N LYS A 158 -14.82 20.88 -13.70
CA LYS A 158 -15.58 22.01 -14.30
C LYS A 158 -15.91 23.12 -13.30
N ASN A 159 -16.18 22.76 -12.04
CA ASN A 159 -16.44 23.67 -10.92
C ASN A 159 -16.30 22.92 -9.59
N THR A 160 -16.39 23.69 -8.50
CA THR A 160 -16.32 23.19 -7.11
C THR A 160 -17.34 22.11 -6.81
N CYS A 161 -18.56 22.22 -7.34
CA CYS A 161 -19.61 21.21 -7.14
C CYS A 161 -19.26 19.88 -7.82
N GLN A 162 -18.80 19.93 -9.07
CA GLN A 162 -18.46 18.73 -9.83
C GLN A 162 -17.23 18.01 -9.26
N MET A 163 -16.26 18.76 -8.72
CA MET A 163 -15.17 18.17 -7.93
C MET A 163 -15.74 17.39 -6.75
N LYS A 164 -16.52 18.07 -5.87
CA LYS A 164 -17.11 17.44 -4.69
C LYS A 164 -17.99 16.24 -5.03
N LEU A 165 -18.77 16.29 -6.11
CA LEU A 165 -19.62 15.20 -6.58
C LEU A 165 -18.81 13.95 -6.95
N LEU A 166 -17.67 14.12 -7.62
CA LEU A 166 -16.84 13.02 -8.12
C LEU A 166 -15.83 12.50 -7.09
N THR A 167 -15.44 13.33 -6.13
CA THR A 167 -14.45 12.97 -5.09
C THR A 167 -15.09 12.71 -3.73
N CYS A 168 -16.41 12.78 -3.59
CA CYS A 168 -17.11 12.46 -2.35
C CYS A 168 -17.03 10.96 -2.05
N GLY A 169 -16.60 10.59 -0.84
CA GLY A 169 -16.49 9.20 -0.36
C GLY A 169 -16.72 9.10 1.13
#